data_AF-A0A2H0R4N1-F1
#
_entry.id   AF-A0A2H0R4N1-F1
#
_cell.length_a   1.000
_cell.length_b   1.000
_cell.length_c   1.000
_cell.angle_alpha   90.00
_cell.angle_beta   90.00
_cell.angle_gamma   90.00
#
_symmetry.space_group_name_H-M   'P 1'
#
loop_
_entity.id
_entity.type
_entity.pdbx_description
1 polymer ?
#
loop_
_entity_poly.entity_id
_entity_poly.type
_entity_poly.pdbx_seq_one_letter_code
_entity_poly.pdbx_strand_id
1 'polypeptide(L)'
;MEIFNISAQFSRYAFPLIQLGVGIIFIYHGLPKIIKLGQTSKMMQMPLTAVLILGLVETLGGIGLIFGSTFFIRFSALLLAIVMIGAIFFKIRKFKTPFSSGQTTGWEFDFILLIANIAILIK
;
A
#
# COMPACT_ATOMS: atom_id res chain seq x y z
N MET A 1 -24.53 -11.28 -29.06
CA MET A 1 -23.06 -11.22 -28.92
C MET A 1 -22.59 -9.88 -28.33
N GLU A 2 -23.46 -9.14 -27.60
CA GLU A 2 -23.11 -7.84 -26.97
C GLU A 2 -22.92 -7.93 -25.45
N ILE A 3 -23.53 -8.92 -24.79
CA ILE A 3 -23.53 -9.06 -23.32
C ILE A 3 -22.13 -9.40 -22.77
N PHE A 4 -21.28 -10.10 -23.54
CA PHE A 4 -19.90 -10.42 -23.16
C PHE A 4 -18.93 -9.22 -23.27
N ASN A 5 -19.33 -8.11 -23.89
CA ASN A 5 -18.44 -6.97 -24.15
C ASN A 5 -18.44 -5.92 -23.03
N ILE A 6 -19.48 -5.91 -22.19
CA ILE A 6 -19.59 -4.97 -21.05
C ILE A 6 -18.63 -5.39 -19.92
N SER A 7 -18.54 -6.68 -19.60
CA SER A 7 -17.63 -7.19 -18.54
C SER A 7 -16.16 -6.97 -18.89
N ALA A 8 -15.78 -7.11 -20.16
CA ALA A 8 -14.42 -6.87 -20.65
C ALA A 8 -14.02 -5.39 -20.55
N GLN A 9 -14.92 -4.46 -20.85
CA GLN A 9 -14.66 -3.02 -20.73
C GLN A 9 -14.55 -2.56 -19.27
N PHE A 10 -15.43 -3.04 -18.38
CA PHE A 10 -15.33 -2.74 -16.95
C PHE A 10 -14.01 -3.29 -16.34
N SER A 11 -13.59 -4.49 -16.72
CA SER A 11 -12.32 -5.09 -16.29
C SER A 11 -11.10 -4.27 -16.73
N ARG A 12 -11.16 -3.63 -17.91
CA ARG A 12 -10.06 -2.81 -18.45
C ARG A 12 -9.70 -1.63 -17.53
N TYR A 13 -10.69 -1.00 -16.91
CA TYR A 13 -10.49 0.21 -16.10
C TYR A 13 -10.50 -0.04 -14.58
N ALA A 14 -11.11 -1.12 -14.11
CA ALA A 14 -11.20 -1.43 -12.69
C ALA A 14 -9.81 -1.48 -12.00
N PHE A 15 -8.88 -2.25 -12.57
CA PHE A 15 -7.55 -2.41 -11.98
C PHE A 15 -6.66 -1.16 -12.07
N PRO A 16 -6.59 -0.44 -13.21
CA PRO A 16 -5.89 0.84 -13.24
C PRO A 16 -6.40 1.85 -12.19
N LEU A 17 -7.71 1.91 -11.94
CA LEU A 17 -8.27 2.77 -10.89
C LEU A 17 -7.84 2.32 -9.48
N ILE A 18 -7.84 1.02 -9.22
CA ILE A 18 -7.33 0.47 -7.95
C ILE A 18 -5.84 0.76 -7.80
N GLN A 19 -5.03 0.56 -8.85
CA GLN A 19 -3.60 0.85 -8.86
C GLN A 19 -3.33 2.33 -8.58
N LEU A 20 -4.09 3.23 -9.19
CA LEU A 20 -3.99 4.66 -8.95
C LEU A 20 -4.30 5.02 -7.49
N GLY A 21 -5.42 4.52 -6.96
CA GLY A 21 -5.81 4.77 -5.58
C GLY A 21 -4.80 4.24 -4.56
N VAL A 22 -4.39 2.98 -4.72
CA VAL A 22 -3.37 2.36 -3.87
C VAL A 22 -2.04 3.10 -3.99
N GLY A 23 -1.59 3.42 -5.21
CA GLY A 23 -0.36 4.15 -5.46
C GLY A 23 -0.33 5.51 -4.77
N ILE A 24 -1.41 6.29 -4.87
CA ILE A 24 -1.54 7.59 -4.19
C ILE A 24 -1.43 7.43 -2.67
N ILE A 25 -2.13 6.45 -2.10
CA ILE A 25 -2.10 6.19 -0.65
C ILE A 25 -0.65 5.88 -0.19
N PHE A 26 0.05 5.00 -0.90
CA PHE A 26 1.42 4.65 -0.55
C PHE A 26 2.41 5.80 -0.71
N ILE A 27 2.26 6.64 -1.74
CA ILE A 27 3.06 7.86 -1.89
C ILE A 27 2.79 8.81 -0.71
N TYR A 28 1.52 9.05 -0.38
CA TYR A 28 1.13 9.93 0.72
C TYR A 28 1.68 9.46 2.07
N HIS A 29 1.65 8.15 2.35
CA HIS A 29 2.17 7.57 3.60
C HIS A 29 3.69 7.36 3.62
N GLY A 30 4.32 7.19 2.46
CA GLY A 30 5.76 6.96 2.32
C GLY A 30 6.57 8.26 2.39
N LEU A 31 6.12 9.33 1.75
CA LEU A 31 6.85 10.61 1.69
C LEU A 31 7.23 11.18 3.07
N PRO A 32 6.34 11.20 4.09
CA PRO A 32 6.70 11.67 5.43
C PRO A 32 7.81 10.85 6.08
N LYS A 33 7.93 9.55 5.77
CA LYS A 33 8.99 8.68 6.30
C LYS A 33 10.37 9.03 5.74
N ILE A 34 10.42 9.72 4.60
CA ILE A 34 11.65 10.23 3.99
C ILE A 34 11.92 11.67 4.46
N ILE A 35 10.93 12.57 4.30
CA ILE A 35 11.10 14.01 4.55
C ILE A 35 11.19 14.31 6.05
N LYS A 36 10.41 13.60 6.88
CA LYS A 36 10.36 13.77 8.34
C LYS A 36 10.95 12.54 9.04
N LEU A 37 12.05 12.01 8.50
CA LEU A 37 12.65 10.76 8.93
C LEU A 37 12.89 10.68 10.45
N GLY A 38 13.52 11.71 11.03
CA GLY A 38 13.84 11.74 12.46
C GLY A 38 12.59 11.75 13.37
N GLN A 39 11.55 12.50 12.99
CA GLN A 39 10.29 12.53 13.72
C GLN A 39 9.58 11.17 13.64
N THR A 40 9.53 10.59 12.44
CA THR A 40 8.85 9.33 12.19
C THR A 40 9.55 8.15 12.86
N SER A 41 10.88 8.13 12.83
CA SER A 41 11.72 7.17 13.56
C SER A 41 11.44 7.18 15.07
N LYS A 42 11.35 8.36 15.68
CA LYS A 42 11.00 8.49 17.11
C LYS A 42 9.58 8.01 17.39
N MET A 43 8.61 8.41 16.59
CA MET A 43 7.20 8.03 16.75
C MET A 43 7.00 6.51 16.63
N MET A 44 7.62 5.88 15.64
CA MET A 44 7.56 4.43 15.45
C MET A 44 8.49 3.66 16.40
N GLN A 45 9.41 4.36 17.07
CA GLN A 45 10.52 3.80 17.85
C GLN A 45 11.28 2.74 17.04
N MET A 46 11.66 3.11 15.82
CA MET A 46 12.41 2.28 14.88
C MET A 46 13.71 2.98 14.49
N PRO A 47 14.79 2.25 14.14
CA PRO A 47 16.02 2.85 13.63
C PRO A 47 15.77 3.73 12.40
N LEU A 48 16.54 4.81 12.23
CA LEU A 48 16.39 5.71 11.07
C LEU A 48 16.53 4.95 9.75
N THR A 49 17.48 4.02 9.65
CA THR A 49 17.69 3.23 8.44
C THR A 49 16.46 2.41 8.06
N ALA A 50 15.81 1.78 9.03
CA ALA A 50 14.60 0.99 8.81
C ALA A 50 13.42 1.85 8.32
N VAL A 51 13.22 3.02 8.92
CA VAL A 51 12.15 3.96 8.50
C VAL A 51 12.43 4.55 7.12
N LEU A 52 13.70 4.85 6.81
CA LEU A 52 14.08 5.35 5.50
C LEU A 52 13.82 4.31 4.40
N ILE A 53 14.25 3.06 4.62
CA ILE A 53 13.99 1.96 3.68
C ILE A 53 12.49 1.78 3.49
N LEU A 54 11.72 1.75 4.58
CA LEU A 54 10.26 1.65 4.52
C LEU A 54 9.64 2.79 3.69
N GLY A 55 10.05 4.03 3.95
CA GLY A 55 9.58 5.21 3.21
C GLY A 55 9.91 5.14 1.72
N LEU A 56 11.12 4.71 1.37
CA LEU A 56 11.54 4.54 -0.03
C LEU A 56 10.74 3.43 -0.72
N VAL A 57 10.57 2.27 -0.07
CA VAL A 57 9.79 1.15 -0.62
C VAL A 57 8.34 1.55 -0.85
N GLU A 58 7.71 2.22 0.12
CA GLU A 58 6.34 2.70 -0.03
C GLU A 58 6.20 3.73 -1.15
N THR A 59 7.09 4.74 -1.17
CA THR A 59 6.99 5.84 -2.14
C THR A 59 7.30 5.36 -3.56
N LEU A 60 8.40 4.64 -3.76
CA LEU A 60 8.78 4.10 -5.07
C LEU A 60 7.83 2.99 -5.51
N GLY A 61 7.34 2.16 -4.58
CA GLY A 61 6.32 1.17 -4.85
C GLY A 61 5.04 1.81 -5.37
N GLY A 62 4.56 2.86 -4.69
CA GLY A 62 3.38 3.62 -5.11
C GLY A 62 3.55 4.30 -6.47
N ILE A 63 4.71 4.91 -6.74
CA ILE A 63 5.05 5.45 -8.07
C ILE A 63 5.05 4.34 -9.12
N GLY A 64 5.63 3.18 -8.82
CA GLY A 64 5.67 2.03 -9.72
C GLY A 64 4.30 1.43 -10.01
N LEU A 65 3.34 1.51 -9.08
CA LEU A 65 1.95 1.13 -9.36
C LEU A 65 1.27 2.07 -10.38
N ILE A 66 1.59 3.36 -10.36
CA ILE A 66 0.94 4.37 -11.22
C ILE A 66 1.59 4.44 -12.60
N PHE A 67 2.93 4.43 -12.66
CA PHE A 67 3.70 4.72 -13.87
C PHE A 67 4.53 3.54 -14.38
N GLY A 68 4.55 2.41 -13.66
CA GLY A 68 5.38 1.27 -14.02
C GLY A 68 4.87 0.52 -15.25
N SER A 69 5.76 -0.24 -15.89
CA SER A 69 5.35 -1.29 -16.83
C SER A 69 4.72 -2.47 -16.08
N THR A 70 4.05 -3.39 -16.79
CA THR A 70 3.38 -4.55 -16.17
C THR A 70 4.27 -5.33 -15.20
N PHE A 71 5.57 -5.47 -15.51
CA PHE A 71 6.53 -6.12 -14.62
C PHE A 71 6.77 -5.32 -13.33
N PHE A 72 6.98 -4.01 -13.45
CA PHE A 72 7.19 -3.13 -12.30
C PHE A 72 5.94 -3.00 -11.44
N ILE A 73 4.74 -2.98 -12.03
CA ILE A 73 3.47 -2.95 -11.28
C ILE A 73 3.36 -4.17 -10.37
N ARG A 74 3.63 -5.38 -10.89
CA ARG A 74 3.59 -6.62 -10.09
C ARG A 74 4.65 -6.61 -8.99
N PHE A 75 5.86 -6.17 -9.29
CA PHE A 75 6.94 -6.06 -8.31
C PHE A 75 6.60 -5.05 -7.20
N SER A 76 6.09 -3.86 -7.56
CA SER A 76 5.60 -2.86 -6.62
C SER A 76 4.49 -3.43 -5.74
N ALA A 77 3.49 -4.08 -6.32
CA ALA A 77 2.38 -4.68 -5.58
C ALA A 77 2.88 -5.74 -4.57
N LEU A 78 3.85 -6.57 -4.95
CA LEU A 78 4.46 -7.55 -4.05
C LEU A 78 5.16 -6.87 -2.86
N LEU A 79 6.02 -5.87 -3.12
CA LEU A 79 6.71 -5.15 -2.05
C LEU A 79 5.75 -4.45 -1.10
N LEU A 80 4.74 -3.78 -1.65
CA LEU A 80 3.73 -3.07 -0.86
C LEU A 80 2.85 -4.03 -0.06
N ALA A 81 2.54 -5.22 -0.60
CA ALA A 81 1.85 -6.27 0.15
C ALA A 81 2.69 -6.74 1.37
N ILE A 82 3.99 -6.94 1.19
CA ILE A 82 4.91 -7.28 2.30
C ILE A 82 4.91 -6.16 3.35
N VAL A 83 4.93 -4.90 2.93
CA VAL A 83 4.84 -3.74 3.83
C VAL A 83 3.53 -3.77 4.64
N MET A 84 2.38 -4.09 4.02
CA MET A 84 1.11 -4.18 4.75
C MET A 84 1.09 -5.30 5.77
N ILE A 85 1.68 -6.47 5.49
CA ILE A 85 1.83 -7.54 6.48
C ILE A 85 2.61 -7.03 7.70
N GLY A 86 3.71 -6.32 7.47
CA GLY A 86 4.49 -5.67 8.53
C GLY A 86 3.68 -4.63 9.31
N ALA A 87 2.94 -3.77 8.63
CA ALA A 87 2.10 -2.73 9.23
C ALA A 87 0.99 -3.32 10.12
N ILE A 88 0.28 -4.34 9.63
CA ILE A 88 -0.76 -5.05 10.38
C ILE A 88 -0.16 -5.69 11.63
N PHE A 89 0.95 -6.43 11.49
CA PHE A 89 1.62 -7.06 12.62
C PHE A 89 2.05 -6.02 13.66
N PHE A 90 2.59 -4.89 13.22
CA PHE A 90 3.03 -3.80 14.07
C PHE A 90 1.85 -3.15 14.82
N LYS A 91 0.75 -2.86 14.14
CA LYS A 91 -0.48 -2.32 14.76
C LYS A 91 -1.06 -3.29 15.80
N ILE A 92 -1.14 -4.58 15.49
CA ILE A 92 -1.66 -5.60 16.40
C ILE A 92 -0.75 -5.79 17.62
N ARG A 93 0.57 -5.95 17.40
CA ARG A 93 1.49 -6.34 18.48
C ARG A 93 1.92 -5.16 19.35
N LYS A 94 2.28 -4.03 18.72
CA LYS A 94 2.85 -2.87 19.40
C LYS A 94 1.80 -1.87 19.84
N PHE A 95 0.87 -1.52 18.95
CA PHE A 95 -0.15 -0.51 19.25
C PHE A 95 -1.44 -1.09 19.82
N LYS A 96 -1.59 -2.43 19.85
CA LYS A 96 -2.80 -3.13 20.31
C LYS A 96 -4.07 -2.59 19.62
N THR A 97 -3.93 -2.12 18.38
CA THR A 97 -5.02 -1.51 17.64
C THR A 97 -6.05 -2.58 17.25
N PRO A 98 -7.35 -2.36 17.51
CA PRO A 98 -8.40 -3.30 17.11
C PRO A 98 -8.60 -3.30 15.58
N PHE A 99 -9.36 -4.29 15.07
CA PHE A 99 -9.67 -4.39 13.63
C PHE A 99 -10.33 -3.11 13.12
N SER A 100 -11.31 -2.61 13.86
CA SER A 100 -11.91 -1.31 13.61
C SER A 100 -11.93 -0.50 14.90
N SER A 101 -11.74 0.81 14.79
CA SER A 101 -11.70 1.75 15.90
C SER A 101 -12.54 2.99 15.55
N GLY A 102 -13.28 3.50 16.53
CA GLY A 102 -14.12 4.69 16.34
C GLY A 102 -13.37 6.02 16.44
N GLN A 103 -12.17 6.01 17.04
CA GLN A 103 -11.38 7.23 17.31
C GLN A 103 -10.10 7.31 16.47
N THR A 104 -9.64 6.17 15.95
CA THR A 104 -8.44 6.04 15.14
C THR A 104 -8.71 5.06 14.00
N THR A 105 -7.91 5.09 12.94
CA THR A 105 -8.00 4.05 11.92
C THR A 105 -7.55 2.71 12.52
N GLY A 106 -8.39 1.69 12.44
CA GLY A 106 -8.02 0.33 12.81
C GLY A 106 -7.00 -0.26 11.83
N TRP A 107 -6.85 -1.58 11.87
CA TRP A 107 -6.05 -2.30 10.87
C TRP A 107 -6.87 -2.82 9.68
N GLU A 108 -8.18 -2.57 9.65
CA GLU A 108 -9.05 -2.87 8.51
C GLU A 108 -8.61 -2.14 7.24
N PHE A 109 -8.08 -0.93 7.38
CA PHE A 109 -7.52 -0.18 6.25
C PHE A 109 -6.25 -0.83 5.68
N ASP A 110 -5.32 -1.27 6.53
CA ASP A 110 -4.11 -1.97 6.05
C ASP A 110 -4.48 -3.33 5.43
N PHE A 111 -5.51 -3.99 5.98
CA PHE A 111 -6.03 -5.24 5.43
C PHE A 111 -6.59 -5.06 4.01
N ILE A 112 -7.43 -4.04 3.76
CA ILE A 112 -7.94 -3.82 2.40
C ILE A 112 -6.82 -3.43 1.42
N LEU A 113 -5.81 -2.68 1.88
CA LEU A 113 -4.64 -2.37 1.05
C LEU A 113 -3.79 -3.60 0.75
N LEU A 114 -3.65 -4.54 1.70
CA LEU A 114 -3.00 -5.82 1.46
C LEU A 114 -3.74 -6.60 0.36
N ILE A 115 -5.06 -6.75 0.50
CA ILE A 115 -5.88 -7.46 -0.48
C ILE A 115 -5.84 -6.78 -1.86
N ALA A 116 -5.89 -5.45 -1.91
CA ALA A 116 -5.78 -4.70 -3.16
C ALA A 116 -4.44 -4.93 -3.86
N ASN A 117 -3.32 -4.94 -3.12
CA ASN A 117 -2.01 -5.25 -3.68
C ASN A 117 -1.92 -6.70 -4.18
N ILE A 118 -2.48 -7.67 -3.44
CA ILE A 118 -2.55 -9.06 -3.90
C ILE A 118 -3.37 -9.17 -5.20
N ALA A 119 -4.51 -8.49 -5.29
CA ALA A 119 -5.33 -8.47 -6.49
C ALA A 119 -4.57 -7.86 -7.68
N ILE A 120 -3.83 -6.76 -7.48
CA ILE A 120 -2.99 -6.15 -8.52
C ILE A 120 -1.87 -7.12 -8.96
N LEU A 121 -1.25 -7.83 -8.01
CA LEU A 121 -0.15 -8.75 -8.26
C LEU A 121 -0.55 -9.92 -9.17
N ILE A 122 -1.75 -10.48 -8.98
CA ILE A 122 -2.23 -11.67 -9.69
C ILE A 122 -3.01 -11.36 -10.99
N LYS A 123 -3.24 -10.08 -11.29
CA LYS A 123 -3.91 -9.63 -12.51
C LYS A 123 -3.08 -9.90 -13.77
#